data_AF-A0AAQ3RQX9-F1
#
_entry.id   AF-A0AAQ3RQX9-F1
#
_cell.length_a   1.000
_cell.length_b   1.000
_cell.length_c   1.000
_cell.angle_alpha   90.00
_cell.angle_beta   90.00
_cell.angle_gamma   90.00
#
_symmetry.space_group_name_H-M   'P 1'
#
loop_
_entity.id
_entity.type
_entity.pdbx_description
1 polymer ?
#
loop_
_entity_poly.entity_id
_entity_poly.type
_entity_poly.pdbx_seq_one_letter_code
_entity_poly.pdbx_strand_id
1 'polypeptide(L)'
;MTHHKITHDKITHDKITHYKITHDKSTHNKITYYKITHDKITHDKITHYKITHDKITHYKITHDKITHDKITHDKITHYKITHDKITHYKITHNKITHDKITHYKITHDKITNYKNTHDKITHDKITH
;
A
#
# COMPACT_ATOMS: atom_id res chain seq x y z
N MET A 1 14.49 -10.35 -4.62
CA MET A 1 14.06 -11.63 -4.03
C MET A 1 12.64 -11.93 -4.47
N THR A 2 12.33 -13.17 -4.84
CA THR A 2 11.00 -13.61 -5.29
C THR A 2 10.47 -14.65 -4.31
N HIS A 3 9.27 -14.46 -3.76
CA HIS A 3 8.59 -15.51 -2.99
C HIS A 3 7.23 -15.86 -3.57
N HIS A 4 6.91 -17.14 -3.53
CA HIS A 4 5.62 -17.64 -4.01
C HIS A 4 4.48 -17.39 -3.00
N LYS A 5 4.74 -17.61 -1.70
CA LYS A 5 3.77 -17.34 -0.65
C LYS A 5 4.47 -16.85 0.62
N ILE A 6 3.90 -15.84 1.25
CA ILE A 6 4.31 -15.35 2.57
C ILE A 6 3.09 -15.27 3.47
N THR A 7 3.26 -15.73 4.72
CA THR A 7 2.24 -15.61 5.75
C THR A 7 2.93 -15.31 7.08
N HIS A 8 2.58 -14.18 7.70
CA HIS A 8 3.03 -13.87 9.06
C HIS A 8 1.90 -13.30 9.92
N ASP A 9 1.90 -13.68 11.19
CA ASP A 9 0.98 -13.12 12.17
C ASP A 9 1.37 -11.69 12.56
N LYS A 10 2.67 -11.46 12.80
CA LYS A 10 3.17 -10.15 13.19
C LYS A 10 4.51 -9.87 12.54
N ILE A 11 4.61 -8.70 11.93
CA ILE A 11 5.84 -8.14 11.39
C ILE A 11 6.06 -6.76 12.02
N THR A 12 7.27 -6.49 12.46
CA THR A 12 7.69 -5.16 12.93
C THR A 12 9.08 -4.89 12.41
N HIS A 13 9.27 -3.78 11.71
CA HIS A 13 10.59 -3.33 11.30
C HIS A 13 10.78 -1.84 11.49
N ASP A 14 11.97 -1.47 11.92
CA ASP A 14 12.34 -0.08 12.19
C ASP A 14 12.85 0.65 10.96
N LYS A 15 13.89 0.12 10.32
CA LYS A 15 14.48 0.70 9.12
C LYS A 15 14.71 -0.39 8.08
N ILE A 16 14.09 -0.24 6.93
CA ILE A 16 14.28 -1.15 5.80
C ILE A 16 14.57 -0.35 4.54
N THR A 17 15.55 -0.83 3.77
CA THR A 17 15.73 -0.45 2.37
C THR A 17 15.77 -1.71 1.52
N HIS A 18 14.92 -1.80 0.49
CA HIS A 18 15.05 -2.85 -0.53
C HIS A 18 14.97 -2.27 -1.93
N TYR A 19 15.75 -2.83 -2.84
CA TYR A 19 15.75 -2.46 -4.25
C TYR A 19 14.57 -3.09 -5.01
N LYS A 20 14.39 -4.41 -4.91
CA LYS A 20 13.33 -5.12 -5.65
C LYS A 20 12.73 -6.25 -4.83
N ILE A 21 11.42 -6.14 -4.62
CA ILE A 21 10.60 -7.15 -3.96
C ILE A 21 9.53 -7.63 -4.93
N THR A 22 9.34 -8.95 -4.99
CA THR A 22 8.28 -9.57 -5.77
C THR A 22 7.67 -10.73 -5.00
N HIS A 23 6.36 -10.70 -4.81
CA HIS A 23 5.61 -11.78 -4.17
C HIS A 23 4.39 -12.16 -5.00
N ASP A 24 4.08 -13.46 -5.10
CA ASP A 24 2.81 -13.88 -5.70
C ASP A 24 1.67 -13.70 -4.70
N LYS A 25 1.74 -14.37 -3.53
CA LYS A 25 0.71 -14.26 -2.49
C LYS A 25 1.30 -13.82 -1.15
N SER A 26 0.65 -12.88 -0.50
CA SER A 26 1.07 -12.35 0.79
C SER A 26 -0.12 -12.14 1.72
N THR A 27 -0.03 -12.69 2.93
CA THR A 27 -1.07 -12.54 3.96
C THR A 27 -0.43 -12.15 5.28
N HIS A 28 -0.84 -11.02 5.85
CA HIS A 28 -0.35 -10.62 7.17
C HIS A 28 -1.45 -10.10 8.08
N ASN A 29 -1.43 -10.56 9.34
CA ASN A 29 -2.39 -10.11 10.35
C ASN A 29 -2.03 -8.72 10.88
N LYS A 30 -0.78 -8.52 11.31
CA LYS A 30 -0.32 -7.22 11.81
C LYS A 30 1.04 -6.84 11.23
N ILE A 31 1.10 -5.65 10.64
CA ILE A 31 2.33 -5.06 10.15
C ILE A 31 2.53 -3.69 10.82
N THR A 32 3.75 -3.45 11.27
CA THR A 32 4.17 -2.12 11.74
C THR A 32 5.53 -1.77 11.15
N TYR A 33 5.61 -0.59 10.54
CA TYR A 33 6.80 -0.10 9.87
C TYR A 33 7.08 1.36 10.24
N TYR A 34 8.29 1.64 10.68
CA TYR A 34 8.66 3.01 11.06
C TYR A 34 9.28 3.79 9.90
N LYS A 35 10.32 3.25 9.24
CA LYS A 35 10.95 3.88 8.09
C LYS A 35 11.24 2.86 6.99
N ILE A 36 10.58 3.02 5.85
CA ILE A 36 10.77 2.16 4.68
C ILE A 36 11.12 2.98 3.44
N THR A 37 12.11 2.49 2.70
CA THR A 37 12.36 2.90 1.32
C THR A 37 12.40 1.68 0.41
N HIS A 38 11.59 1.72 -0.65
CA HIS A 38 11.54 0.65 -1.65
C HIS A 38 11.53 1.22 -3.07
N ASP A 39 12.40 0.69 -3.93
CA ASP A 39 12.49 1.16 -5.31
C ASP A 39 11.41 0.52 -6.18
N LYS A 40 11.30 -0.82 -6.13
CA LYS A 40 10.29 -1.56 -6.88
C LYS A 40 9.63 -2.64 -6.06
N ILE A 41 8.30 -2.57 -6.00
CA ILE A 41 7.43 -3.60 -5.42
C ILE A 41 6.46 -4.10 -6.46
N THR A 42 6.29 -5.43 -6.51
CA THR A 42 5.26 -6.08 -7.30
C THR A 42 4.61 -7.19 -6.48
N HIS A 43 3.28 -7.16 -6.34
CA HIS A 43 2.55 -8.33 -5.85
C HIS A 43 1.32 -8.67 -6.69
N ASP A 44 0.99 -9.94 -6.83
CA ASP A 44 -0.27 -10.38 -7.43
C ASP A 44 -1.41 -10.27 -6.41
N LYS A 45 -1.27 -10.91 -5.24
CA LYS A 45 -2.31 -10.92 -4.19
C LYS A 45 -1.77 -10.52 -2.83
N ILE A 46 -2.39 -9.50 -2.24
CA ILE A 46 -2.11 -9.04 -0.89
C ILE A 46 -3.39 -9.04 -0.06
N THR A 47 -3.29 -9.60 1.15
CA THR A 47 -4.30 -9.45 2.19
C THR A 47 -3.65 -9.01 3.50
N HIS A 48 -4.12 -7.91 4.06
CA HIS A 48 -3.62 -7.40 5.32
C HIS A 48 -4.76 -6.98 6.25
N TYR A 49 -4.71 -7.46 7.49
CA TYR A 49 -5.76 -7.13 8.46
C TYR A 49 -5.50 -5.77 9.13
N LYS A 50 -4.29 -5.57 9.68
CA LYS A 50 -3.90 -4.31 10.31
C LYS A 50 -2.52 -3.86 9.85
N ILE A 51 -2.47 -2.64 9.33
CA ILE A 51 -1.23 -1.99 8.92
C ILE A 51 -1.09 -0.65 9.63
N THR A 52 0.12 -0.39 10.10
CA THR A 52 0.54 0.94 10.55
C THR A 52 1.90 1.28 9.96
N HIS A 53 1.97 2.41 9.26
CA HIS A 53 3.25 2.97 8.82
C HIS A 53 3.43 4.40 9.29
N ASP A 54 4.64 4.73 9.75
CA ASP A 54 5.04 6.10 10.09
C ASP A 54 5.58 6.81 8.83
N LYS A 55 6.74 6.41 8.32
CA LYS A 55 7.38 7.02 7.14
C LYS A 55 7.66 6.00 6.05
N ILE A 56 7.05 6.19 4.89
CA ILE A 56 7.35 5.36 3.73
C ILE A 56 7.64 6.19 2.48
N THR A 57 8.65 5.75 1.75
CA THR A 57 8.93 6.18 0.38
C THR A 57 8.95 4.98 -0.55
N HIS A 58 8.15 5.05 -1.61
CA HIS A 58 8.13 4.04 -2.66
C HIS A 58 8.27 4.68 -4.05
N TYR A 59 9.19 4.19 -4.86
CA TYR A 59 9.34 4.71 -6.23
C TYR A 59 8.36 4.09 -7.20
N LYS A 60 8.27 2.75 -7.25
CA LYS A 60 7.35 2.05 -8.13
C LYS A 60 6.63 0.92 -7.39
N ILE A 61 5.31 1.02 -7.38
CA ILE A 61 4.42 -0.01 -6.86
C ILE A 61 3.51 -0.51 -7.98
N THR A 62 3.37 -1.83 -8.05
CA THR A 62 2.36 -2.49 -8.87
C THR A 62 1.70 -3.59 -8.05
N HIS A 63 0.37 -3.55 -7.95
CA HIS A 63 -0.38 -4.67 -7.39
C HIS A 63 -1.62 -5.02 -8.21
N ASP A 64 -1.92 -6.30 -8.32
CA ASP A 64 -3.10 -6.75 -9.06
C ASP A 64 -4.32 -6.80 -8.14
N LYS A 65 -4.21 -7.44 -6.98
CA LYS A 65 -5.30 -7.53 -6.00
C LYS A 65 -4.83 -7.19 -4.60
N ILE A 66 -5.49 -6.21 -4.01
CA ILE A 66 -5.24 -5.76 -2.65
C ILE A 66 -6.54 -5.78 -1.85
N THR A 67 -6.47 -6.40 -0.66
CA THR A 67 -7.49 -6.27 0.36
C THR A 67 -6.87 -5.83 1.68
N HIS A 68 -7.41 -4.77 2.26
CA HIS A 68 -7.01 -4.28 3.57
C HIS A 68 -8.21 -3.98 4.46
N ASP A 69 -8.13 -4.40 5.71
CA ASP A 69 -9.21 -4.12 6.67
C ASP A 69 -8.98 -2.80 7.40
N LYS A 70 -7.81 -2.62 8.00
CA LYS A 70 -7.46 -1.40 8.75
C LYS A 70 -6.08 -0.90 8.37
N ILE A 71 -6.04 0.31 7.83
CA ILE A 71 -4.80 1.01 7.47
C ILE A 71 -4.69 2.32 8.23
N THR A 72 -3.51 2.58 8.78
CA THR A 72 -3.12 3.90 9.29
C THR A 72 -1.75 4.30 8.76
N HIS A 73 -1.67 5.51 8.18
CA HIS A 73 -0.42 6.07 7.68
C HIS A 73 -0.20 7.50 8.18
N ASP A 74 1.01 7.81 8.66
CA ASP A 74 1.39 9.19 8.99
C ASP A 74 1.93 9.94 7.76
N LYS A 75 3.10 9.53 7.24
CA LYS A 75 3.78 10.20 6.11
C LYS A 75 4.14 9.21 5.02
N ILE A 76 3.51 9.40 3.87
CA ILE A 76 3.73 8.54 2.72
C ILE A 76 4.04 9.38 1.48
N THR A 77 5.09 8.96 0.77
CA THR A 77 5.43 9.46 -0.56
C THR A 77 5.49 8.29 -1.54
N HIS A 78 4.74 8.40 -2.64
CA HIS A 78 4.86 7.46 -3.76
C HIS A 78 5.02 8.17 -5.10
N TYR A 79 6.01 7.76 -5.89
CA TYR A 79 6.23 8.35 -7.20
C TYR A 79 5.32 7.75 -8.28
N LYS A 80 5.25 6.41 -8.36
CA LYS A 80 4.39 5.72 -9.32
C LYS A 80 3.66 4.55 -8.69
N ILE A 81 2.34 4.62 -8.72
CA ILE A 81 1.45 3.55 -8.27
C ILE A 81 0.57 3.08 -9.41
N THR A 82 0.46 1.77 -9.56
CA THR A 82 -0.54 1.13 -10.41
C THR A 82 -1.21 0.00 -9.64
N HIS A 83 -2.54 0.02 -9.61
CA HIS A 83 -3.34 -1.01 -8.98
C HIS A 83 -4.51 -1.42 -9.85
N ASP A 84 -4.72 -2.73 -10.04
CA ASP A 84 -5.90 -3.24 -10.77
C ASP A 84 -7.13 -3.23 -9.87
N LYS A 85 -7.12 -4.00 -8.77
CA LYS A 85 -8.26 -4.11 -7.84
C LYS A 85 -7.85 -3.84 -6.41
N ILE A 86 -8.59 -2.93 -5.80
CA ILE A 86 -8.41 -2.54 -4.40
C ILE A 86 -9.73 -2.62 -3.66
N THR A 87 -9.67 -3.23 -2.47
CA THR A 87 -10.72 -3.16 -1.46
C THR A 87 -10.15 -2.70 -0.13
N HIS A 88 -10.75 -1.67 0.46
CA HIS A 88 -10.38 -1.15 1.78
C HIS A 88 -11.59 -0.96 2.69
N TYR A 89 -11.59 -1.52 3.89
CA TYR A 89 -12.68 -1.27 4.83
C TYR A 89 -12.49 0.04 5.61
N LYS A 90 -11.33 0.22 6.26
CA LYS A 90 -11.03 1.44 7.03
C LYS A 90 -9.65 1.97 6.73
N ILE A 91 -9.60 3.21 6.28
CA ILE A 91 -8.36 3.90 5.99
C ILE A 91 -8.29 5.23 6.77
N THR A 92 -7.14 5.48 7.40
CA THR A 92 -6.82 6.77 8.00
C THR A 92 -5.44 7.24 7.54
N HIS A 93 -5.36 8.45 7.02
CA HIS A 93 -4.15 9.04 6.49
C HIS A 93 -3.93 10.46 7.01
N ASN A 94 -2.71 10.76 7.46
CA ASN A 94 -2.35 12.11 7.88
C ASN A 94 -1.77 12.93 6.71
N LYS A 95 -0.58 12.58 6.22
CA LYS A 95 0.07 13.26 5.09
C LYS A 95 0.45 12.27 3.98
N ILE A 96 -0.12 12.48 2.82
CA ILE A 96 0.14 11.66 1.64
C ILE A 96 0.53 12.54 0.45
N THR A 97 1.58 12.14 -0.25
CA THR A 97 2.00 12.75 -1.51
C THR A 97 2.16 11.66 -2.58
N HIS A 98 1.55 11.88 -3.73
CA HIS A 98 1.75 11.03 -4.90
C HIS A 98 1.97 11.81 -6.18
N ASP A 99 2.93 11.37 -7.00
CA ASP A 99 3.17 12.01 -8.29
C ASP A 99 2.25 11.41 -9.36
N LYS A 100 2.25 10.08 -9.51
CA LYS A 100 1.41 9.36 -10.50
C LYS A 100 0.69 8.19 -9.89
N ILE A 101 -0.64 8.21 -9.98
CA ILE A 101 -1.51 7.13 -9.55
C ILE A 101 -2.43 6.68 -10.68
N THR A 102 -2.51 5.37 -10.89
CA THR A 102 -3.52 4.76 -11.76
C THR A 102 -4.22 3.62 -11.00
N HIS A 103 -5.55 3.67 -10.99
CA HIS A 103 -6.40 2.65 -10.39
C HIS A 103 -7.49 2.19 -11.35
N TYR A 104 -7.65 0.88 -11.53
CA TYR A 104 -8.71 0.33 -12.38
C TYR A 104 -10.03 0.19 -11.63
N LYS A 105 -10.01 -0.46 -10.45
CA LYS A 105 -11.19 -0.62 -9.59
C LYS A 105 -10.83 -0.37 -8.13
N ILE A 106 -11.56 0.54 -7.50
CA ILE A 106 -11.47 0.81 -6.06
C ILE A 106 -12.84 0.63 -5.42
N THR A 107 -12.85 -0.10 -4.30
CA THR A 107 -13.98 -0.17 -3.36
C THR A 107 -13.50 0.22 -1.97
N HIS A 108 -14.24 1.11 -1.30
CA HIS A 108 -13.92 1.52 0.07
C HIS A 108 -15.15 1.86 0.91
N ASP A 109 -15.12 1.48 2.19
CA ASP A 109 -16.24 1.77 3.10
C ASP A 109 -16.02 3.08 3.88
N LYS A 110 -14.87 3.23 4.55
CA LYS A 110 -14.57 4.39 5.41
C LYS A 110 -13.17 4.93 5.17
N ILE A 111 -13.10 6.20 4.77
CA ILE A 111 -11.84 6.93 4.54
C ILE A 111 -11.82 8.22 5.36
N THR A 112 -10.70 8.47 6.03
CA THR A 112 -10.40 9.76 6.68
C THR A 112 -9.02 10.24 6.23
N ASN A 113 -8.96 11.44 5.63
CA ASN A 113 -7.73 12.03 5.09
C ASN A 113 -7.57 13.46 5.62
N TYR A 114 -6.37 13.81 6.12
CA TYR A 114 -6.07 15.17 6.58
C TYR A 114 -5.41 16.04 5.51
N LYS A 115 -4.26 15.61 4.96
CA LYS A 115 -3.53 16.36 3.94
C LYS A 115 -3.05 15.44 2.83
N ASN A 116 -3.56 15.66 1.63
CA ASN A 116 -3.23 14.85 0.47
C ASN A 116 -2.90 15.74 -0.73
N THR A 117 -1.79 15.43 -1.41
CA THR A 117 -1.34 16.14 -2.61
C THR A 117 -1.09 15.13 -3.72
N HIS A 118 -1.66 15.38 -4.89
CA HIS A 118 -1.56 14.50 -6.04
C HIS A 118 -1.29 15.31 -7.31
N ASP A 119 -0.26 14.92 -8.08
CA ASP A 119 0.03 15.62 -9.34
C ASP A 119 -0.80 15.05 -10.50
N LYS A 120 -0.89 13.72 -10.61
CA LYS A 120 -1.74 13.05 -11.61
C LYS A 120 -2.41 11.80 -11.05
N ILE A 121 -3.75 11.78 -11.15
CA ILE A 121 -4.58 10.64 -10.76
C ILE A 121 -5.47 10.22 -11.92
N THR A 122 -5.59 8.91 -12.14
CA THR A 122 -6.58 8.32 -13.05
C THR A 122 -7.29 7.16 -12.36
N HIS A 123 -8.62 7.16 -12.44
CA HIS A 123 -9.49 6.11 -11.91
C HIS A 123 -10.47 5.67 -13.00
N ASP A 124 -10.58 4.36 -13.23
CA ASP A 124 -11.55 3.84 -14.22
C ASP A 124 -12.90 3.55 -13.57
N LYS A 125 -12.92 2.94 -12.38
CA LYS A 125 -14.14 2.66 -11.61
C LYS A 125 -13.93 2.85 -10.10
N ILE A 126 -14.82 3.62 -9.48
CA ILE A 126 -14.90 3.81 -8.03
C ILE A 126 -16.30 3.39 -7.57
N THR A 127 -16.37 2.52 -6.58
CA THR A 127 -17.61 2.10 -5.91
C THR A 127 -17.47 2.37 -4.41
N HIS A 128 -18.49 2.97 -3.81
CA HIS A 128 -18.63 3.07 -2.36
C HIS A 128 -19.41 1.89 -1.82
#